data_AF-A0A497PF49-F1
#
_entry.id   AF-A0A497PF49-F1
#
_cell.length_a   1.000
_cell.length_b   1.000
_cell.length_c   1.000
_cell.angle_alpha   90.00
_cell.angle_beta   90.00
_cell.angle_gamma   90.00
#
_symmetry.space_group_name_H-M   'P 1'
#
loop_
_entity.id
_entity.type
_entity.pdbx_description
1 polymer ?
#
loop_
_entity_poly.entity_id
_entity_poly.type
_entity_poly.pdbx_seq_one_letter_code
_entity_poly.pdbx_strand_id
1 'polypeptide(L)'
;MDRVRVAVLTLLILVGVCAPQLVVGQTHATPAATGITLVIDFGNGTRMEFSGLEGDTVLNVTQSAVEVEVEWYGDLVFVTSIAGVSNDPEHNLWWQYWVNGELGPVAANKYHLNNGDVVEWRLPGHGTSTSSTGPAYAPVADPSLTIGTLSVAVFGLSFLVLLYVRRTRT
;
A
#
# COMPACT_ATOMS: atom_id res chain seq x y z
N MET A 1 -76.76 -11.76 10.69
CA MET A 1 -75.47 -11.05 10.53
C MET A 1 -74.40 -12.10 10.74
N ASP A 2 -74.04 -12.75 9.64
CA ASP A 2 -73.81 -14.19 9.68
C ASP A 2 -72.35 -14.49 9.95
N ARG A 3 -72.12 -15.36 10.93
CA ARG A 3 -70.80 -15.81 11.43
C ARG A 3 -69.88 -16.34 10.32
N VAL A 4 -70.43 -16.63 9.15
CA VAL A 4 -69.73 -17.05 7.93
C VAL A 4 -69.02 -15.89 7.21
N ARG A 5 -69.53 -14.65 7.28
CA ARG A 5 -68.91 -13.48 6.62
C ARG A 5 -67.68 -12.94 7.37
N VAL A 6 -67.64 -13.10 8.69
CA VAL A 6 -66.48 -12.70 9.51
C VAL A 6 -65.32 -13.68 9.33
N ALA A 7 -65.61 -14.98 9.19
CA ALA A 7 -64.58 -16.01 9.00
C ALA A 7 -63.84 -15.90 7.65
N VAL A 8 -64.55 -15.51 6.57
CA VAL A 8 -63.95 -15.37 5.23
C VAL A 8 -63.05 -14.13 5.14
N LEU A 9 -63.35 -13.06 5.89
CA LEU A 9 -62.53 -11.85 5.93
C LEU A 9 -61.26 -11.99 6.79
N THR A 10 -61.26 -12.88 7.80
CA THR A 10 -60.06 -13.13 8.62
C THR A 10 -59.06 -14.11 7.99
N LEU A 11 -59.45 -14.87 6.96
CA LEU A 11 -58.57 -15.87 6.31
C LEU A 11 -57.81 -15.33 5.07
N LEU A 12 -58.11 -14.11 4.61
CA LEU A 12 -57.47 -13.51 3.43
C LEU A 12 -56.22 -12.66 3.74
N ILE A 13 -55.82 -12.54 5.02
CA ILE A 13 -54.65 -11.73 5.41
C ILE A 13 -53.37 -12.58 5.58
N LEU A 14 -53.46 -13.92 5.59
CA LEU A 14 -52.32 -14.79 5.89
C LEU A 14 -51.51 -15.32 4.68
N VAL A 15 -51.86 -14.94 3.44
CA VAL A 15 -51.18 -15.44 2.21
C VAL A 15 -50.29 -14.37 1.55
N GLY A 16 -50.21 -13.17 2.12
CA GLY A 16 -49.50 -12.02 1.52
C GLY A 16 -47.99 -11.91 1.81
N VAL A 17 -47.40 -12.80 2.61
CA VAL A 17 -45.99 -12.67 3.05
C VAL A 17 -45.23 -13.95 2.82
N CYS A 18 -45.10 -14.35 1.55
CA CYS A 18 -43.99 -15.21 1.12
C CYS A 18 -43.83 -15.12 -0.41
N ALA A 19 -43.79 -13.90 -0.95
CA ALA A 19 -42.96 -13.74 -2.14
C ALA A 19 -41.51 -13.71 -1.61
N PRO A 20 -40.62 -14.65 -1.98
CA PRO A 20 -39.21 -14.38 -1.83
C PRO A 20 -38.99 -13.09 -2.62
N GLN A 21 -38.70 -12.00 -1.92
CA GLN A 21 -38.15 -10.85 -2.60
C GLN A 21 -36.87 -11.39 -3.21
N LEU A 22 -36.85 -11.50 -4.55
CA LEU A 22 -35.60 -11.50 -5.27
C LEU A 22 -34.93 -10.20 -4.83
N VAL A 23 -34.11 -10.29 -3.79
CA VAL A 23 -33.05 -9.34 -3.55
C VAL A 23 -32.12 -9.61 -4.72
N VAL A 24 -32.46 -9.03 -5.88
CA VAL A 24 -31.47 -8.75 -6.91
C VAL A 24 -30.52 -7.83 -6.18
N GLY A 25 -29.44 -8.41 -5.65
CA GLY A 25 -28.35 -7.64 -5.10
C GLY A 25 -27.96 -6.70 -6.21
N GLN A 26 -28.28 -5.42 -6.04
CA GLN A 26 -27.73 -4.41 -6.90
C GLN A 26 -26.25 -4.44 -6.53
N THR A 27 -25.45 -5.18 -7.30
CA THR A 27 -24.03 -4.91 -7.40
C THR A 27 -23.97 -3.51 -7.97
N HIS A 28 -23.97 -2.53 -7.07
CA HIS A 28 -23.37 -1.25 -7.35
C HIS A 28 -21.93 -1.58 -7.69
N ALA A 29 -21.65 -1.80 -8.97
CA ALA A 29 -20.30 -1.73 -9.47
C ALA A 29 -19.87 -0.30 -9.12
N THR A 30 -19.05 -0.17 -8.08
CA THR A 30 -18.31 1.06 -7.85
C THR A 30 -17.64 1.39 -9.17
N PRO A 31 -17.93 2.54 -9.79
CA PRO A 31 -17.29 2.89 -11.04
C PRO A 31 -15.78 2.86 -10.81
N ALA A 32 -15.04 2.13 -11.66
CA ALA A 32 -13.58 2.16 -11.62
C ALA A 32 -13.11 3.61 -11.79
N ALA A 33 -12.03 3.98 -11.10
CA ALA A 33 -11.41 5.27 -11.32
C ALA A 33 -10.87 5.35 -12.74
N THR A 34 -10.89 6.53 -13.34
CA THR A 34 -10.56 6.78 -14.75
C THR A 34 -9.51 7.88 -14.87
N GLY A 35 -8.81 7.90 -16.01
CA GLY A 35 -7.78 8.91 -16.27
C GLY A 35 -6.52 8.73 -15.43
N ILE A 36 -6.26 7.51 -14.97
CA ILE A 36 -5.11 7.19 -14.11
C ILE A 36 -3.83 7.25 -14.93
N THR A 37 -2.77 7.78 -14.32
CA THR A 37 -1.40 7.69 -14.84
C THR A 37 -0.61 6.70 -14.00
N LEU A 38 0.07 5.75 -14.64
CA LEU A 38 0.95 4.77 -14.01
C LEU A 38 2.38 5.02 -14.47
N VAL A 39 3.29 5.23 -13.52
CA VAL A 39 4.73 5.34 -13.75
C VAL A 39 5.44 4.17 -13.06
N ILE A 40 6.39 3.53 -13.74
CA ILE A 40 7.24 2.49 -13.17
C ILE A 40 8.69 2.93 -13.34
N ASP A 41 9.34 3.23 -12.22
CA ASP A 41 10.76 3.56 -12.14
C ASP A 41 11.55 2.35 -11.64
N PHE A 42 12.39 1.79 -12.52
CA PHE A 42 13.19 0.61 -12.22
C PHE A 42 14.44 0.92 -11.38
N GLY A 43 14.70 2.18 -11.01
CA GLY A 43 15.85 2.57 -10.19
C GLY A 43 17.20 2.52 -10.94
N ASN A 44 17.22 2.07 -12.19
CA ASN A 44 18.41 2.04 -13.05
C ASN A 44 18.42 3.18 -14.10
N GLY A 45 17.51 4.14 -13.98
CA GLY A 45 17.30 5.23 -14.94
C GLY A 45 16.30 4.91 -16.06
N THR A 46 15.83 3.67 -16.15
CA THR A 46 14.73 3.29 -17.06
C THR A 46 13.39 3.54 -16.39
N ARG A 47 12.44 4.12 -17.13
CA ARG A 47 11.07 4.32 -16.68
C ARG A 47 10.06 3.92 -17.75
N MET A 48 8.90 3.44 -17.32
CA MET A 48 7.71 3.29 -18.15
C MET A 48 6.60 4.21 -17.66
N GLU A 49 5.76 4.67 -18.57
CA GLU A 49 4.66 5.55 -18.27
C GLU A 49 3.44 5.15 -19.13
N PHE A 50 2.30 5.01 -18.48
CA PHE A 50 1.01 4.70 -19.09
C PHE A 50 -0.02 5.72 -18.60
N SER A 51 -0.88 6.21 -19.49
CA SER A 51 -1.86 7.24 -19.16
C SER A 51 -3.25 6.86 -19.65
N GLY A 52 -4.28 7.43 -19.03
CA GLY A 52 -5.67 7.15 -19.40
C GLY A 52 -6.11 5.75 -18.99
N LEU A 53 -5.48 5.18 -17.96
CA LEU A 53 -5.88 3.88 -17.42
C LEU A 53 -7.15 4.00 -16.60
N GLU A 54 -7.82 2.87 -16.45
CA GLU A 54 -9.01 2.71 -15.61
C GLU A 54 -8.82 1.53 -14.66
N GLY A 55 -9.24 1.68 -13.41
CA GLY A 55 -9.20 0.61 -12.43
C GLY A 55 -9.63 1.04 -11.03
N ASP A 56 -9.90 0.06 -10.17
CA ASP A 56 -10.38 0.31 -8.81
C ASP A 56 -9.22 0.52 -7.83
N THR A 57 -8.22 -0.36 -7.88
CA THR A 57 -7.08 -0.34 -6.95
C THR A 57 -5.74 -0.17 -7.65
N VAL A 58 -4.71 0.23 -6.89
CA VAL A 58 -3.32 0.33 -7.38
C VAL A 58 -2.88 -0.98 -8.06
N LEU A 59 -3.14 -2.14 -7.44
CA LEU A 59 -2.78 -3.44 -8.03
C LEU A 59 -3.52 -3.67 -9.35
N ASN A 60 -4.84 -3.41 -9.39
CA ASN A 60 -5.66 -3.63 -10.57
C ASN A 60 -5.20 -2.76 -11.76
N VAL A 61 -4.94 -1.48 -11.54
CA VAL A 61 -4.40 -0.59 -12.59
C VAL A 61 -3.03 -1.08 -13.05
N THR A 62 -2.15 -1.47 -12.13
CA THR A 62 -0.80 -1.94 -12.49
C THR A 62 -0.86 -3.21 -13.35
N GLN A 63 -1.68 -4.18 -12.96
CA GLN A 63 -1.88 -5.44 -13.71
C GLN A 63 -2.55 -5.25 -15.07
N SER A 64 -3.29 -4.15 -15.27
CA SER A 64 -3.88 -3.84 -16.57
C SER A 64 -2.85 -3.38 -17.61
N ALA A 65 -1.72 -2.84 -17.16
CA ALA A 65 -0.69 -2.25 -18.02
C ALA A 65 0.54 -3.14 -18.19
N VAL A 66 0.93 -3.87 -17.13
CA VAL A 66 2.14 -4.70 -17.12
C VAL A 66 1.91 -5.99 -16.33
N GLU A 67 2.77 -6.99 -16.57
CA GLU A 67 2.81 -8.19 -15.75
C GLU A 67 3.29 -7.85 -14.33
N VAL A 68 2.57 -8.37 -13.34
CA VAL A 68 2.88 -8.19 -11.92
C VAL A 68 2.81 -9.54 -11.23
N GLU A 69 3.90 -9.96 -10.62
CA GLU A 69 3.93 -11.15 -9.77
C GLU A 69 3.70 -10.75 -8.32
N VAL A 70 2.96 -11.59 -7.60
CA VAL A 70 2.52 -11.29 -6.24
C VAL A 70 2.55 -12.51 -5.34
N GLU A 71 2.80 -12.26 -4.05
CA GLU A 71 2.57 -13.19 -2.96
C GLU A 71 1.42 -12.71 -2.07
N TRP A 72 0.63 -13.65 -1.57
CA TRP A 72 -0.53 -13.37 -0.73
C TRP A 72 -0.25 -13.66 0.74
N TYR A 73 -0.52 -12.66 1.58
CA TYR A 73 -0.42 -12.77 3.04
C TYR A 73 -1.81 -12.49 3.62
N GLY A 74 -2.63 -13.54 3.72
CA GLY A 74 -4.05 -13.38 4.04
C GLY A 74 -4.77 -12.66 2.90
N ASP A 75 -5.38 -11.52 3.19
CA ASP A 75 -6.07 -10.67 2.22
C ASP A 75 -5.20 -9.52 1.67
N LEU A 76 -3.93 -9.46 2.06
CA LEU A 76 -2.96 -8.45 1.62
C LEU A 76 -2.05 -9.00 0.54
N VAL A 77 -1.75 -8.17 -0.45
CA VAL A 77 -0.80 -8.49 -1.52
C VAL A 77 0.58 -7.92 -1.23
N PHE A 78 1.60 -8.71 -1.50
CA PHE A 78 2.99 -8.27 -1.60
C PHE A 78 3.46 -8.42 -3.05
N VAL A 79 3.88 -7.32 -3.68
CA VAL A 79 4.36 -7.34 -5.06
C VAL A 79 5.81 -7.80 -5.09
N THR A 80 6.08 -8.90 -5.80
CA THR A 80 7.40 -9.52 -5.88
C THR A 80 8.14 -9.18 -7.16
N SER A 81 7.42 -8.87 -8.24
CA SER A 81 7.99 -8.49 -9.53
C SER A 81 7.05 -7.58 -10.32
N ILE A 82 7.61 -6.64 -11.08
CA ILE A 82 6.88 -5.78 -12.02
C ILE A 82 7.63 -5.81 -13.35
N ALA A 83 6.91 -6.13 -14.43
CA ALA A 83 7.46 -6.24 -15.79
C ALA A 83 8.72 -7.13 -15.87
N GLY A 84 8.73 -8.23 -15.11
CA GLY A 84 9.83 -9.19 -15.05
C GLY A 84 11.02 -8.77 -14.18
N VAL A 85 10.97 -7.62 -13.50
CA VAL A 85 12.02 -7.18 -12.57
C VAL A 85 11.57 -7.48 -11.14
N SER A 86 12.26 -8.44 -10.51
CA SER A 86 11.97 -8.87 -9.14
C SER A 86 12.57 -7.96 -8.08
N ASN A 87 12.05 -8.07 -6.86
CA ASN A 87 12.73 -7.58 -5.66
C ASN A 87 14.11 -8.24 -5.50
N ASP A 88 15.03 -7.56 -4.83
CA ASP A 88 16.35 -8.07 -4.44
C ASP A 88 16.52 -7.97 -2.92
N PRO A 89 16.15 -9.03 -2.17
CA PRO A 89 16.29 -9.07 -0.72
C PRO A 89 17.74 -8.98 -0.25
N GLU A 90 18.70 -9.47 -1.04
CA GLU A 90 20.13 -9.45 -0.68
C GLU A 90 20.67 -8.02 -0.62
N HIS A 91 20.17 -7.15 -1.51
CA HIS A 91 20.55 -5.74 -1.57
C HIS A 91 19.51 -4.79 -0.96
N ASN A 92 18.48 -5.32 -0.28
CA ASN A 92 17.37 -4.55 0.31
C ASN A 92 16.58 -3.70 -0.70
N LEU A 93 16.44 -4.17 -1.93
CA LEU A 93 15.68 -3.49 -2.97
C LEU A 93 14.28 -4.10 -3.07
N TRP A 94 13.28 -3.29 -2.77
CA TRP A 94 11.88 -3.71 -2.76
C TRP A 94 11.03 -2.72 -3.53
N TRP A 95 10.15 -3.24 -4.38
CA TRP A 95 9.11 -2.46 -5.03
C TRP A 95 8.23 -1.78 -3.99
N GLN A 96 8.14 -0.47 -4.10
CA GLN A 96 7.25 0.37 -3.30
C GLN A 96 6.42 1.22 -4.25
N TYR A 97 5.23 1.62 -3.80
CA TYR A 97 4.37 2.47 -4.59
C TYR A 97 4.01 3.77 -3.88
N TRP A 98 3.72 4.79 -4.68
CA TRP A 98 3.20 6.07 -4.28
C TRP A 98 1.93 6.37 -5.05
N VAL A 99 1.03 7.13 -4.44
CA VAL A 99 -0.13 7.73 -5.13
C VAL A 99 -0.05 9.23 -4.91
N ASN A 100 -0.02 9.99 -6.01
CA ASN A 100 0.13 11.45 -5.99
C ASN A 100 1.32 11.94 -5.15
N GLY A 101 2.43 11.19 -5.18
CA GLY A 101 3.66 11.51 -4.43
C GLY A 101 3.65 11.08 -2.96
N GLU A 102 2.57 10.51 -2.45
CA GLU A 102 2.48 9.98 -1.08
C GLU A 102 2.72 8.47 -1.05
N LEU A 103 3.56 8.00 -0.12
CA LEU A 103 3.87 6.57 0.00
C LEU A 103 2.60 5.79 0.34
N GLY A 104 2.40 4.66 -0.36
CA GLY A 104 1.28 3.76 -0.15
C GLY A 104 1.10 3.34 1.31
N PRO A 105 0.01 3.72 2.00
CA PRO A 105 -0.20 3.41 3.41
C PRO A 105 -0.70 1.98 3.66
N VAL A 106 -1.15 1.28 2.61
CA VAL A 106 -1.74 -0.07 2.66
C VAL A 106 -1.21 -0.94 1.53
N ALA A 107 -1.55 -2.23 1.51
CA ALA A 107 -1.23 -3.09 0.38
C ALA A 107 -1.86 -2.58 -0.93
N ALA A 108 -1.20 -2.79 -2.07
CA ALA A 108 -1.64 -2.25 -3.36
C ALA A 108 -3.04 -2.75 -3.81
N ASN A 109 -3.49 -3.91 -3.31
CA ASN A 109 -4.83 -4.43 -3.55
C ASN A 109 -5.92 -3.81 -2.65
N LYS A 110 -5.54 -2.96 -1.69
CA LYS A 110 -6.44 -2.29 -0.73
C LYS A 110 -6.53 -0.79 -0.95
N TYR A 111 -5.57 -0.19 -1.67
CA TYR A 111 -5.61 1.22 -1.99
C TYR A 111 -6.56 1.46 -3.17
N HIS A 112 -7.72 2.07 -2.89
CA HIS A 112 -8.69 2.49 -3.91
C HIS A 112 -8.27 3.84 -4.51
N LEU A 113 -8.33 3.92 -5.84
CA LEU A 113 -7.92 5.10 -6.60
C LEU A 113 -9.09 6.07 -6.81
N ASN A 114 -8.75 7.34 -7.02
CA ASN A 114 -9.65 8.38 -7.49
C ASN A 114 -9.33 8.74 -8.94
N ASN A 115 -10.30 9.34 -9.63
CA ASN A 115 -10.11 9.79 -11.01
C ASN A 115 -8.92 10.74 -11.12
N GLY A 116 -8.05 10.49 -12.10
CA GLY A 116 -6.88 11.32 -12.36
C GLY A 116 -5.67 11.09 -11.45
N ASP A 117 -5.73 10.10 -10.53
CA ASP A 117 -4.59 9.79 -9.67
C ASP A 117 -3.36 9.37 -10.49
N VAL A 118 -2.18 9.69 -9.93
CA VAL A 118 -0.88 9.28 -10.44
C VAL A 118 -0.32 8.20 -9.52
N VAL A 119 -0.20 6.99 -10.04
CA VAL A 119 0.42 5.85 -9.36
C VAL A 119 1.88 5.75 -9.81
N GLU A 120 2.80 5.67 -8.87
CA GLU A 120 4.22 5.46 -9.15
C GLU A 120 4.74 4.24 -8.42
N TRP A 121 5.29 3.27 -9.15
CA TRP A 121 6.13 2.22 -8.58
C TRP A 121 7.59 2.60 -8.68
N ARG A 122 8.35 2.44 -7.59
CA ARG A 122 9.78 2.71 -7.58
C ARG A 122 10.52 1.54 -6.94
N LEU A 123 11.51 1.04 -7.66
CA LEU A 123 12.53 0.16 -7.11
C LEU A 123 13.72 1.02 -6.68
N PRO A 124 14.28 0.85 -5.46
CA PRO A 124 15.40 1.65 -5.02
C PRO A 124 16.58 1.56 -5.99
N GLY A 125 17.29 2.69 -6.13
CA GLY A 125 18.32 2.84 -7.15
C GLY A 125 19.46 1.83 -6.99
N HIS A 126 19.71 1.05 -8.03
CA HIS A 126 20.79 0.09 -8.12
C HIS A 126 21.47 0.29 -9.47
N GLY A 127 22.21 1.39 -9.59
CA GLY A 127 22.95 1.64 -10.82
C GLY A 127 23.81 0.43 -11.16
N THR A 128 23.76 -0.04 -12.41
CA THR A 128 24.92 -0.74 -12.95
C THR A 128 26.04 0.28 -12.95
N SER A 129 26.91 0.21 -11.95
CA SER A 129 28.20 0.85 -12.00
C SER A 129 28.95 0.25 -13.18
N THR A 130 28.77 0.84 -14.37
CA THR A 130 29.82 0.76 -15.36
C THR A 130 30.99 1.48 -14.72
N SER A 131 31.90 0.67 -14.20
CA SER A 131 33.18 1.01 -13.62
C SER A 131 33.95 1.94 -14.55
N SER A 132 33.76 3.25 -14.39
CA SER A 132 34.77 4.23 -14.79
C SER A 132 35.20 4.94 -13.52
N THR A 133 36.42 4.62 -13.08
CA THR A 133 37.22 5.25 -12.04
C THR A 133 36.87 6.73 -11.83
N GLY A 134 35.99 7.02 -10.87
CA GLY A 134 35.80 8.32 -10.23
C GLY A 134 36.45 8.29 -8.85
N PRO A 135 36.95 9.42 -8.32
CA PRO A 135 37.80 9.39 -7.13
C PRO A 135 37.04 8.76 -5.97
N ALA A 136 37.74 7.91 -5.22
CA ALA A 136 37.23 7.25 -4.03
C ALA A 136 36.42 8.24 -3.19
N TYR A 137 35.13 7.96 -3.03
CA TYR A 137 34.26 8.71 -2.14
C TYR A 137 34.83 8.53 -0.73
N ALA A 138 35.59 9.54 -0.27
CA ALA A 138 35.92 9.65 1.13
C ALA A 138 34.60 9.73 1.90
N PRO A 139 34.45 9.03 3.05
CA PRO A 139 33.20 9.06 3.79
C PRO A 139 32.89 10.50 4.17
N VAL A 140 31.87 11.08 3.52
CA VAL A 140 31.28 12.33 3.97
C VAL A 140 30.57 11.98 5.26
N ALA A 141 31.22 12.25 6.39
CA ALA A 141 30.59 12.12 7.69
C ALA A 141 29.37 13.03 7.71
N ASP A 142 28.17 12.44 7.78
CA ASP A 142 26.94 13.21 7.93
C ASP A 142 27.00 13.93 9.29
N PRO A 143 27.06 15.27 9.32
CA PRO A 143 27.17 16.03 10.56
C PRO A 143 25.92 15.85 11.46
N SER A 144 24.78 15.40 10.90
CA SER A 144 23.57 15.13 11.68
C SER A 144 23.71 13.87 12.56
N LEU A 145 24.46 12.86 12.10
CA LEU A 145 24.69 11.61 12.81
C LEU A 145 25.69 11.78 13.97
N THR A 146 26.64 12.71 13.84
CA THR A 146 27.61 13.04 14.91
C THR A 146 26.97 13.85 16.03
N ILE A 147 26.02 14.73 15.73
CA ILE A 147 25.29 15.50 16.75
C ILE A 147 24.36 14.58 17.56
N GLY A 148 23.69 13.63 16.91
CA GLY A 148 22.83 12.65 17.58
C GLY A 148 23.60 11.72 18.54
N THR A 149 24.76 11.21 18.11
CA THR A 149 25.59 10.27 18.89
C THR A 149 26.25 10.90 20.12
N LEU A 150 26.70 12.16 20.04
CA LEU A 150 27.23 12.89 21.19
C LEU A 150 26.16 13.14 22.26
N SER A 151 24.93 13.44 21.84
CA SER A 151 23.82 13.71 22.76
C SER A 151 23.47 12.47 23.58
N VAL A 152 23.31 11.31 22.94
CA VAL A 152 22.95 10.05 23.61
C VAL A 152 24.05 9.59 24.58
N ALA A 153 25.33 9.74 24.21
CA ALA A 153 26.44 9.36 25.07
C ALA A 153 26.54 10.20 26.36
N VAL A 154 26.37 11.53 26.25
CA VAL A 154 26.44 12.44 27.41
C VAL A 154 25.28 12.20 28.37
N PHE A 155 24.05 12.04 27.86
CA PHE A 155 22.89 11.76 28.72
C PHE A 155 22.97 10.36 29.35
N GLY A 156 23.39 9.35 28.58
CA GLY A 156 23.57 7.99 29.06
C GLY A 156 24.63 7.88 30.17
N LEU A 157 25.81 8.47 29.97
CA LEU A 157 26.87 8.46 30.98
C LEU A 157 26.46 9.24 32.24
N SER A 158 25.80 10.39 32.07
CA SER A 158 25.29 11.20 33.19
C SER A 158 24.26 10.43 34.02
N PHE A 159 23.36 9.70 33.36
CA PHE A 159 22.36 8.85 34.04
C PHE A 159 23.02 7.70 34.81
N LEU A 160 24.03 7.03 34.22
CA LEU A 160 24.76 5.96 34.88
C LEU A 160 25.54 6.44 36.12
N VAL A 161 26.18 7.60 36.04
CA VAL A 161 26.87 8.21 37.20
C VAL A 161 25.86 8.55 38.31
N LEU A 162 24.69 9.06 37.95
CA LEU A 162 23.64 9.39 38.92
C LEU A 162 23.10 8.14 39.62
N LEU A 163 22.88 7.05 38.87
CA LEU A 163 22.52 5.75 39.44
C LEU A 163 23.62 5.18 40.35
N TYR A 164 24.88 5.30 39.96
CA TYR A 164 26.01 4.82 40.76
C TYR A 164 26.12 5.55 42.10
N VAL A 165 26.04 6.88 42.10
CA VAL A 165 26.10 7.70 43.34
C VAL A 165 24.90 7.43 44.25
N ARG A 166 23.71 7.19 43.69
CA ARG A 166 22.53 6.83 44.50
C ARG A 166 22.69 5.45 45.14
N ARG A 167 23.27 4.48 44.43
CA ARG A 167 23.50 3.13 44.93
C ARG A 167 24.52 3.07 46.06
N THR A 168 25.57 3.90 46.03
CA THR A 168 26.63 3.90 47.06
C THR A 168 26.27 4.68 48.31
N ARG A 169 25.19 5.47 48.28
CA ARG A 169 24.65 6.23 49.43
C ARG A 169 23.52 5.52 50.18
N THR A 170 23.28 4.23 49.89
CA THR A 170 22.37 3.34 50.63
C THR A 170 23.20 2.23 51.26
#